data_AF-A0A2E2BXI1-F1
#
_entry.id   AF-A0A2E2BXI1-F1
#
_cell.length_a   1.000
_cell.length_b   1.000
_cell.length_c   1.000
_cell.angle_alpha   90.00
_cell.angle_beta   90.00
_cell.angle_gamma   90.00
#
_symmetry.space_group_name_H-M   'P 1'
#
loop_
_entity.id
_entity.type
_entity.pdbx_description
1 polymer ?
#
loop_
_entity_poly.entity_id
_entity_poly.type
_entity_poly.pdbx_seq_one_letter_code
_entity_poly.pdbx_strand_id
1 'polypeptide(L)'
;METPEKPADTASVSGKVTLNGSPVTSGQVGLYSVDYGTLIQGDLDKKGEFTIADPVAPGDYQVFFIGTKGMPDKYISETSSDYIVTVKDEANQLTIDIKS
;
A
#
# COMPACT_ATOMS: atom_id res chain seq x y z
N MET A 1 -2.40 -15.58 25.25
CA MET A 1 -3.02 -15.30 23.95
C MET A 1 -1.91 -15.45 22.94
N GLU A 2 -2.01 -16.42 22.05
CA GLU A 2 -1.02 -16.59 20.98
C GLU A 2 -1.33 -15.55 19.90
N THR A 3 -0.33 -14.78 19.49
CA THR A 3 -0.45 -13.92 18.32
C THR A 3 -0.72 -14.82 17.12
N PRO A 4 -1.74 -14.56 16.29
CA PRO A 4 -1.96 -15.37 15.09
C PRO A 4 -0.69 -15.36 14.23
N GLU A 5 -0.28 -16.55 13.77
CA GLU A 5 0.88 -16.69 12.89
C GLU A 5 0.60 -16.01 11.55
N LYS A 6 1.60 -15.32 10.99
CA LYS A 6 1.49 -14.67 9.67
C LYS A 6 1.24 -15.75 8.60
N PRO A 7 0.26 -15.57 7.70
CA PRO A 7 0.12 -16.41 6.51
C PRO A 7 1.38 -16.42 5.63
N ALA A 8 1.49 -17.41 4.76
CA ALA A 8 2.58 -17.46 3.78
C ALA A 8 2.49 -16.29 2.77
N ASP A 9 3.65 -15.84 2.28
CA ASP A 9 3.74 -14.80 1.25
C ASP A 9 3.46 -15.39 -0.13
N THR A 10 2.21 -15.29 -0.58
CA THR A 10 1.71 -15.93 -1.81
C THR A 10 0.98 -14.96 -2.74
N ALA A 11 0.49 -13.83 -2.23
CA ALA A 11 -0.24 -12.86 -3.03
C ALA A 11 0.70 -11.98 -3.86
N SER A 12 0.25 -11.62 -5.07
CA SER A 12 0.90 -10.58 -5.87
C SER A 12 0.11 -9.29 -5.76
N VAL A 13 0.80 -8.15 -5.65
CA VAL A 13 0.16 -6.85 -5.44
C VAL A 13 0.68 -5.84 -6.47
N SER A 14 -0.25 -5.26 -7.20
CA SER A 14 -0.01 -4.12 -8.10
C SER A 14 -1.17 -3.15 -7.95
N GLY A 15 -1.02 -1.95 -8.49
CA GLY A 15 -2.13 -1.02 -8.45
C GLY A 15 -1.82 0.34 -9.04
N LYS A 16 -2.77 1.25 -8.84
CA LYS A 16 -2.68 2.64 -9.28
C LYS A 16 -3.09 3.58 -8.16
N VAL A 17 -2.33 4.66 -8.03
CA VAL A 17 -2.57 5.72 -7.04
C VAL A 17 -2.96 7.02 -7.74
N THR A 18 -4.07 7.60 -7.32
CA THR A 18 -4.50 8.94 -7.73
C THR A 18 -4.68 9.85 -6.53
N LEU A 19 -4.39 11.14 -6.71
CA LEU A 19 -4.69 12.23 -5.78
C LEU A 19 -5.64 13.20 -6.47
N ASN A 20 -6.84 13.38 -5.93
CA ASN A 20 -7.90 14.20 -6.52
C ASN A 20 -8.17 13.85 -7.99
N GLY A 21 -8.10 12.56 -8.33
CA GLY A 21 -8.28 12.04 -9.70
C GLY A 21 -7.06 12.17 -10.63
N SER A 22 -5.97 12.80 -10.19
CA SER A 22 -4.71 12.89 -10.96
C SER A 22 -3.74 11.79 -10.53
N PRO A 23 -2.99 11.15 -11.44
CA PRO A 23 -2.03 10.11 -11.07
C PRO A 23 -0.89 10.67 -10.20
N VAL A 24 -0.47 9.90 -9.19
CA VAL A 24 0.68 10.24 -8.34
C VAL A 24 1.95 9.68 -8.98
N THR A 25 2.70 10.50 -9.71
CA THR A 25 3.72 10.03 -10.67
C THR A 25 5.15 9.97 -10.11
N SER A 26 5.32 10.03 -8.79
CA SER A 26 6.63 10.05 -8.13
C SER A 26 6.49 9.65 -6.66
N GLY A 27 7.54 9.05 -6.11
CA GLY A 27 7.56 8.58 -4.72
C GLY A 27 7.24 7.09 -4.64
N GLN A 28 6.85 6.66 -3.46
CA GLN A 28 6.60 5.26 -3.15
C GLN A 28 5.26 5.08 -2.45
N VAL A 29 4.65 3.91 -2.65
CA VAL A 29 3.57 3.40 -1.83
C VAL A 29 4.14 2.41 -0.83
N GLY A 30 3.80 2.59 0.45
CA GLY A 30 4.09 1.67 1.53
C GLY A 30 2.82 0.94 1.97
N LEU A 31 2.95 -0.34 2.25
CA LEU A 31 1.93 -1.21 2.83
C LEU A 31 2.46 -1.71 4.17
N TYR A 32 1.82 -1.29 5.26
CA TYR A 32 2.15 -1.72 6.61
C TYR A 32 1.05 -2.61 7.17
N SER A 33 1.40 -3.84 7.56
CA SER A 33 0.49 -4.70 8.33
C SER A 33 0.79 -4.54 9.82
N VAL A 34 -0.20 -4.03 10.56
CA VAL A 34 -0.14 -3.92 12.02
C VAL A 34 -0.16 -5.31 12.67
N ASP A 35 -0.91 -6.25 12.10
CA ASP A 35 -1.05 -7.62 12.61
C ASP A 35 0.28 -8.39 12.56
N TYR A 36 1.09 -8.14 11.54
CA TYR A 36 2.34 -8.87 11.30
C TYR A 36 3.60 -8.02 11.51
N GLY A 37 3.45 -6.74 11.85
CA GLY A 37 4.57 -5.79 11.98
C GLY A 37 5.44 -5.70 10.72
N THR A 38 4.86 -5.92 9.54
CA THR A 38 5.59 -6.03 8.27
C THR A 38 5.38 -4.78 7.42
N LEU A 39 6.47 -4.25 6.88
CA LEU A 39 6.48 -3.11 5.95
C LEU A 39 6.95 -3.57 4.57
N ILE A 40 6.17 -3.23 3.55
CA ILE A 40 6.47 -3.53 2.15
C ILE A 40 6.29 -2.26 1.32
N GLN A 41 7.10 -2.05 0.29
CA GLN A 41 7.10 -0.82 -0.51
C GLN A 41 7.15 -1.12 -2.00
N GLY A 42 6.58 -0.21 -2.79
CA GLY A 42 6.67 -0.21 -4.25
C GLY A 42 6.86 1.20 -4.79
N ASP A 43 7.70 1.34 -5.81
CA ASP A 43 7.90 2.61 -6.49
C ASP A 43 6.70 2.95 -7.40
N LEU A 44 6.33 4.24 -7.42
CA LEU A 44 5.33 4.77 -8.34
C LEU A 44 5.99 5.16 -9.66
N ASP A 45 5.42 4.70 -10.77
CA ASP A 45 5.85 5.06 -12.11
C ASP A 45 5.25 6.38 -12.60
N LYS A 46 5.55 6.76 -13.85
CA LYS A 46 5.04 8.00 -14.47
C LYS A 46 3.53 8.02 -14.72
N LYS A 47 2.85 6.88 -14.59
CA LYS A 47 1.39 6.73 -14.70
C LYS A 47 0.71 6.64 -13.33
N GLY A 48 1.50 6.68 -12.25
CA GLY A 48 1.06 6.43 -10.87
C GLY A 48 0.72 4.98 -10.61
N GLU A 49 1.26 4.07 -11.41
CA GLU A 49 1.15 2.63 -11.23
C GLU A 49 2.31 2.13 -10.37
N PHE A 50 2.08 1.08 -9.58
CA PHE A 50 3.10 0.42 -8.78
C PHE A 50 2.96 -1.09 -8.88
N THR A 51 4.03 -1.80 -8.54
CA THR A 51 4.04 -3.25 -8.36
C THR A 51 4.95 -3.58 -7.19
N ILE A 52 4.48 -4.43 -6.28
CA ILE A 52 5.29 -4.99 -5.21
C ILE A 52 6.04 -6.18 -5.79
N ALA A 53 7.38 -6.15 -5.69
CA ALA A 53 8.23 -7.16 -6.33
C ALA A 53 8.14 -8.52 -5.63
N ASP A 54 8.13 -8.52 -4.31
CA ASP A 54 8.07 -9.73 -3.50
C ASP A 54 6.62 -10.14 -3.22
N PRO A 55 6.32 -11.45 -3.15
CA PRO A 55 5.01 -11.92 -2.70
C PRO A 55 4.65 -11.39 -1.30
N VAL A 56 3.35 -11.21 -1.07
CA VAL A 56 2.81 -10.60 0.15
C VAL A 56 1.84 -11.58 0.82
N ALA A 57 1.85 -11.65 2.14
CA ALA A 57 0.85 -12.40 2.88
C ALA A 57 -0.54 -11.77 2.71
N PRO A 58 -1.62 -12.55 2.54
CA PRO A 58 -2.97 -12.01 2.61
C PRO A 58 -3.23 -11.37 3.98
N GLY A 59 -3.99 -10.27 3.99
CA GLY A 59 -4.31 -9.52 5.20
C GLY A 59 -4.67 -8.07 4.91
N ASP A 60 -4.96 -7.32 5.98
CA ASP A 60 -5.23 -5.88 5.90
C ASP A 60 -3.93 -5.09 6.06
N TYR A 61 -3.75 -4.11 5.17
CA TYR A 61 -2.56 -3.27 5.11
C TYR A 61 -2.96 -1.81 5.13
N GLN A 62 -2.32 -1.05 6.01
CA GLN A 62 -2.37 0.39 6.00
C GLN A 62 -1.46 0.92 4.89
N VAL A 63 -2.05 1.68 3.98
CA VAL A 63 -1.37 2.31 2.85
C VAL A 63 -0.84 3.66 3.29
N PHE A 64 0.42 3.95 3.00
CA PHE A 64 1.00 5.28 3.18
C PHE A 64 1.95 5.61 2.03
N PHE A 65 2.43 6.85 1.98
CA PHE A 65 3.20 7.35 0.85
C PHE A 65 4.47 8.08 1.28
N ILE A 66 5.55 7.87 0.52
CA ILE A 66 6.85 8.48 0.78
C ILE A 66 7.28 9.29 -0.44
N GLY A 67 7.72 10.53 -0.24
CA GLY A 67 8.23 11.36 -1.33
C GLY A 67 7.19 11.74 -2.39
N THR A 68 5.89 11.65 -2.06
CA THR A 68 4.79 12.02 -2.97
C THR A 68 4.43 13.50 -2.81
N LYS A 69 4.39 14.23 -3.93
CA LYS A 69 4.11 15.68 -3.92
C LYS A 69 2.63 15.95 -3.71
N GLY A 70 2.30 16.79 -2.73
CA GLY A 70 0.92 17.24 -2.47
C GLY A 70 0.05 16.22 -1.75
N MET A 71 0.63 15.10 -1.31
CA MET A 71 -0.08 14.11 -0.50
C MET A 71 -0.45 14.71 0.87
N PRO A 72 -1.70 14.58 1.34
CA PRO A 72 -2.07 15.06 2.66
C PRO A 72 -1.25 14.38 3.77
N ASP A 73 -0.89 15.14 4.82
CA ASP A 73 -0.04 14.67 5.92
C ASP A 73 -0.57 13.43 6.64
N LYS A 74 -1.89 13.19 6.58
CA LYS A 74 -2.45 11.97 7.15
C LYS A 74 -2.04 10.71 6.38
N TYR A 75 -1.62 10.78 5.11
CA TYR A 75 -1.28 9.58 4.34
C TYR A 75 0.23 9.36 4.17
N ILE A 76 1.09 10.16 4.80
CA ILE A 76 2.56 10.10 4.58
C ILE A 76 3.33 9.26 5.62
N SER A 77 2.64 8.55 6.52
CA SER A 77 3.27 7.57 7.42
C SER A 77 2.38 6.37 7.75
N GLU A 78 3.03 5.29 8.16
CA GLU A 78 2.42 4.06 8.67
C GLU A 78 1.73 4.23 10.03
N THR A 79 1.81 5.40 10.65
CA THR A 79 1.14 5.70 11.93
C THR A 79 0.04 6.76 11.81
N SER A 80 0.05 7.58 10.76
CA SER A 80 -0.96 8.60 10.53
C SER A 80 -2.06 8.18 9.55
N SER A 81 -1.76 7.22 8.66
CA SER A 81 -2.70 6.83 7.60
C SER A 81 -3.89 6.03 8.10
N ASP A 82 -5.07 6.40 7.63
CA ASP A 82 -6.32 5.69 7.84
C ASP A 82 -6.76 4.90 6.60
N TYR A 83 -5.96 4.90 5.53
CA TYR A 83 -6.28 4.20 4.29
C TYR A 83 -5.89 2.73 4.39
N ILE A 84 -6.87 1.84 4.39
CA ILE A 84 -6.65 0.38 4.52
C ILE A 84 -7.06 -0.30 3.22
N VAL A 85 -6.25 -1.27 2.79
CA VAL A 85 -6.55 -2.20 1.69
C VAL A 85 -6.46 -3.63 2.18
N THR A 86 -7.33 -4.49 1.67
CA THR A 86 -7.26 -5.93 1.91
C THR A 86 -6.53 -6.60 0.77
N VAL A 87 -5.44 -7.29 1.07
CA VAL A 87 -4.72 -8.18 0.16
C VAL A 87 -5.31 -9.58 0.31
N LYS A 88 -5.80 -10.15 -0.78
CA LYS A 88 -6.29 -11.53 -0.84
C LYS A 88 -5.19 -12.48 -1.29
N ASP A 89 -5.34 -13.77 -1.01
CA ASP A 89 -4.44 -14.84 -1.46
C ASP A 89 -4.60 -15.13 -2.97
N GLU A 90 -4.39 -14.10 -3.78
CA GLU A 90 -4.50 -14.11 -5.25
C GLU A 90 -3.74 -12.91 -5.83
N ALA A 91 -3.90 -12.65 -7.13
CA ALA A 91 -3.41 -11.41 -7.74
C ALA A 91 -4.32 -10.24 -7.37
N ASN A 92 -3.75 -9.22 -6.73
CA ASN A 92 -4.47 -8.02 -6.30
C ASN A 92 -4.11 -6.85 -7.21
N GLN A 93 -5.13 -6.20 -7.76
CA GLN A 93 -5.02 -4.95 -8.49
C GLN A 93 -5.72 -3.83 -7.71
N LEU A 94 -4.93 -3.10 -6.91
CA LEU A 94 -5.42 -2.07 -6.01
C LEU A 94 -5.70 -0.77 -6.77
N THR A 95 -6.83 -0.13 -6.44
CA THR A 95 -7.17 1.22 -6.91
C THR A 95 -7.21 2.13 -5.69
N ILE A 96 -6.20 2.98 -5.54
CA ILE A 96 -6.04 3.86 -4.38
C ILE A 96 -6.31 5.30 -4.83
N ASP A 97 -7.48 5.83 -4.46
CA ASP A 97 -7.88 7.19 -4.80
C ASP A 97 -7.93 8.05 -3.54
N ILE A 98 -6.89 8.88 -3.39
CA ILE A 98 -6.76 9.81 -2.27
C ILE A 98 -7.52 11.10 -2.58
N LYS A 99 -8.40 11.46 -1.66
CA LYS A 99 -9.07 12.77 -1.65
C LYS A 99 -8.45 13.65 -0.56
N SER A 100 -8.21 14.90 -0.92
CA SER A 100 -7.80 15.97 -0.01
C SER A 100 -8.97 16.89 0.32
#